data_AF-A0A933I498-F1
#
_entry.id   AF-A0A933I498-F1
#
_cell.length_a   1.000
_cell.length_b   1.000
_cell.length_c   1.000
_cell.angle_alpha   90.00
_cell.angle_beta   90.00
_cell.angle_gamma   90.00
#
_symmetry.space_group_name_H-M   'P 1'
#
loop_
_entity.id
_entity.type
_entity.pdbx_description
1 polymer ?
#
loop_
_entity_poly.entity_id
_entity_poly.type
_entity_poly.pdbx_seq_one_letter_code
_entity_poly.pdbx_strand_id
1 'polypeptide(L)' 'MNSLHNLKPDRVVKAFERAGWRSEGQRGSHVKLTKEGSVYILSIP' A
#
# COMPACT_ATOMS: atom_id res chain seq x y z
N MET A 1 -3.62 -14.84 18.15
CA MET A 1 -4.47 -13.88 17.40
C MET A 1 -4.53 -14.33 15.96
N ASN A 2 -5.66 -14.90 15.52
CA ASN A 2 -5.88 -15.27 14.12
C ASN A 2 -6.07 -14.00 13.30
N SER A 3 -4.99 -13.45 12.75
CA SER A 3 -5.05 -12.22 11.96
C SER A 3 -5.47 -12.54 10.52
N LEU A 4 -6.46 -11.79 10.04
CA LEU A 4 -7.06 -11.88 8.71
C LEU A 4 -5.97 -11.68 7.65
N HIS A 5 -5.56 -12.78 7.02
CA HIS A 5 -4.56 -12.90 5.95
C HIS A 5 -3.13 -12.45 6.29
N ASN A 6 -2.22 -13.41 6.32
CA ASN A 6 -0.76 -13.25 6.42
C ASN A 6 -0.13 -12.62 5.16
N LEU A 7 -0.80 -11.65 4.54
CA LEU A 7 -0.29 -10.88 3.42
C LEU A 7 0.75 -9.91 3.97
N LYS A 8 2.02 -10.18 3.66
CA LYS A 8 3.12 -9.28 4.00
C LYS A 8 2.85 -7.91 3.34
N PRO A 9 2.92 -6.79 4.08
CA PRO A 9 2.69 -5.45 3.55
C PRO A 9 3.47 -5.16 2.28
N ASP A 10 4.74 -5.59 2.21
CA ASP A 10 5.60 -5.49 1.03
C ASP A 10 4.98 -6.11 -0.23
N ARG A 11 4.30 -7.25 -0.09
CA ARG A 11 3.67 -7.93 -1.23
C ARG A 11 2.48 -7.14 -1.74
N VAL A 12 1.74 -6.52 -0.82
CA VAL A 12 0.58 -5.68 -1.15
C VAL A 12 1.04 -4.39 -1.83
N VAL A 13 2.03 -3.70 -1.26
CA VAL A 13 2.66 -2.50 -1.85
C VAL A 13 3.13 -2.80 -3.28
N LYS A 14 3.93 -3.86 -3.48
CA LYS A 14 4.42 -4.24 -4.82
C LYS A 14 3.31 -4.58 -5.81
N ALA A 15 2.20 -5.15 -5.35
CA ALA A 15 1.05 -5.42 -6.21
C ALA A 15 0.39 -4.12 -6.70
N PHE A 16 0.24 -3.14 -5.80
CA PHE A 16 -0.29 -1.83 -6.18
C PHE A 16 0.69 -1.04 -7.05
N GLU A 17 2.00 -1.13 -6.80
CA GLU A 17 3.02 -0.54 -7.67
C GLU A 17 2.91 -1.06 -9.11
N ARG A 18 2.73 -2.37 -9.29
CA ARG A 18 2.48 -2.97 -10.61
C ARG A 18 1.18 -2.51 -11.26
N ALA A 19 0.18 -2.15 -10.46
CA ALA A 19 -1.08 -1.59 -10.94
C ALA A 19 -1.00 -0.07 -11.24
N GLY A 20 0.21 0.51 -11.18
CA GLY A 20 0.49 1.91 -11.48
C GLY A 20 0.33 2.85 -10.30
N TRP A 21 0.29 2.33 -9.08
CA TRP A 21 0.41 3.17 -7.88
C TRP A 21 1.88 3.50 -7.60
N ARG A 22 2.15 4.61 -6.95
CA ARG A 22 3.48 5.06 -6.51
C ARG A 22 3.45 5.22 -4.99
N SER A 23 4.45 4.69 -4.31
CA SER A 23 4.61 4.91 -2.87
C SER A 23 5.09 6.34 -2.60
N GLU A 24 4.31 7.13 -1.85
CA GLU A 24 4.72 8.50 -1.47
C GLU A 24 5.48 8.56 -0.14
N GLY A 25 5.55 7.43 0.56
CA GLY A 25 6.35 7.30 1.77
C GLY A 25 5.65 6.46 2.84
N GLN A 26 6.40 6.22 3.91
CA GLN A 26 5.95 5.47 5.07
C GLN A 26 5.82 6.39 6.28
N ARG A 27 4.69 6.31 6.98
CA ARG A 27 4.47 6.99 8.25
C ARG A 27 4.12 5.96 9.32
N GLY A 28 5.07 5.67 10.20
CA GLY A 28 4.92 4.60 11.19
C GLY A 28 4.91 3.23 10.52
N SER A 29 3.95 2.37 10.86
CA SER A 29 3.74 1.09 10.16
C SER A 29 3.05 1.25 8.80
N HIS A 30 2.44 2.40 8.51
CA HIS A 30 1.63 2.56 7.30
C HIS A 30 2.42 3.11 6.10
N VAL A 31 2.30 2.44 4.95
CA VAL A 31 2.78 2.90 3.65
C VAL A 31 1.64 3.59 2.90
N LYS A 32 1.91 4.81 2.40
CA LYS A 32 0.96 5.54 1.57
C LYS A 32 1.27 5.36 0.09
N LEU A 33 0.23 5.11 -0.72
CA LEU A 33 0.35 5.05 -2.17
C LEU A 33 -0.63 6.00 -2.84
N THR A 34 -0.16 6.68 -3.88
CA THR A 34 -0.96 7.53 -4.77
C THR A 34 -0.90 6.97 -6.19
N LYS A 35 -1.83 7.36 -7.05
CA LYS A 35 -1.81 6.99 -8.47
C LYS A 35 -2.09 8.24 -9.28
N GLU A 36 -1.33 8.44 -10.35
CA GLU A 36 -1.51 9.57 -11.24
C GLU A 36 -2.93 9.55 -11.84
N GLY A 37 -3.63 10.68 -11.79
CA GLY A 37 -5.04 10.78 -12.18
C GLY A 37 -6.06 10.21 -11.19
N SER A 38 -5.61 9.70 -10.03
CA SER A 38 -6.49 9.27 -8.94
C SER A 38 -6.51 10.32 -7.82
N VAL A 39 -7.70 10.66 -7.33
CA VAL A 39 -7.87 11.53 -6.15
C VAL A 39 -7.73 10.75 -4.83
N TYR A 40 -7.63 9.42 -4.90
CA TYR A 40 -7.57 8.55 -3.72
C TYR A 40 -6.12 8.24 -3.31
N ILE A 41 -5.93 8.13 -2.00
CA ILE A 41 -4.68 7.70 -1.37
C ILE A 41 -4.94 6.37 -0.67
N LEU A 42 -4.13 5.35 -0.97
CA LEU A 42 -4.15 4.07 -0.27
C LEU A 42 -3.23 4.11 0.93
N SER A 43 -3.65 3.51 2.04
CA SER A 43 -2.86 3.36 3.26
C SER A 43 -2.79 1.88 3.62
N ILE A 44 -1.59 1.32 3.59
CA ILE A 44 -1.33 -0.10 3.85
C ILE A 44 -0.56 -0.22 5.17
N PRO A 45 -1.10 -0.89 6.21
CA PRO A 45 -0.43 -1.09 7.50
C PRO A 45 0.74 -2.08 7.45
#